data_AF-A0A9X0UF46-F1
#
_entry.id   AF-A0A9X0UF46-F1
#
_cell.length_a   1.000
_cell.length_b   1.000
_cell.length_c   1.000
_cell.angle_alpha   90.00
_cell.angle_beta   90.00
_cell.angle_gamma   90.00
#
_symmetry.space_group_name_H-M   'P 1'
#
loop_
_entity.id
_entity.type
_entity.pdbx_description
1 polymer ?
#
loop_
_entity_poly.entity_id
_entity_poly.type
_entity_poly.pdbx_seq_one_letter_code
_entity_poly.pdbx_strand_id
1 'polypeptide(L)'
;MVDEGSDQEGGRDASRGSATPRHSRRLSDKILIAFHHACDQADFEVAEQLLRILEMMLTRRPVSPDTNRRRNMESLVAAHERLWHLRHPDTPDR
;
A
#
# COMPACT_ATOMS: atom_id res chain seq x y z
N MET A 1 -9.64 30.44 -58.53
CA MET A 1 -8.41 29.86 -57.96
C MET A 1 -8.66 29.69 -56.48
N VAL A 2 -8.64 28.43 -56.01
CA VAL A 2 -8.18 27.97 -54.68
C VAL A 2 -8.96 28.54 -53.47
N ASP A 3 -9.50 27.83 -52.49
CA ASP A 3 -9.53 26.42 -52.06
C ASP A 3 -10.06 26.45 -50.61
N GLU A 4 -10.71 25.35 -50.18
CA GLU A 4 -10.84 24.82 -48.80
C GLU A 4 -11.06 25.78 -47.60
N GLY A 5 -11.98 25.58 -46.67
CA GLY A 5 -12.56 24.34 -46.18
C GLY A 5 -12.72 24.48 -44.66
N SER A 6 -13.96 24.47 -44.19
CA SER A 6 -14.46 24.14 -42.85
C SER A 6 -13.46 24.08 -41.67
N ASP A 7 -13.40 25.13 -40.85
CA ASP A 7 -12.94 25.01 -39.46
C ASP A 7 -14.09 24.55 -38.57
N GLN A 8 -14.28 23.23 -38.58
CA GLN A 8 -15.11 22.50 -37.62
C GLN A 8 -14.37 22.43 -36.29
N GLU A 9 -14.58 23.41 -35.40
CA GLU A 9 -14.17 23.33 -33.99
C GLU A 9 -15.06 22.32 -33.26
N GLY A 10 -14.76 21.05 -33.53
CA GLY A 10 -15.32 19.89 -32.86
C GLY A 10 -14.93 19.90 -31.39
N GLY A 11 -15.95 19.69 -30.57
CA GLY A 11 -15.86 19.53 -29.13
C GLY A 11 -14.71 18.61 -28.72
N ARG A 12 -13.82 19.18 -27.91
CA ARG A 12 -13.02 18.43 -26.97
C ARG A 12 -13.32 18.97 -25.60
N ASP A 13 -14.56 18.73 -25.15
CA ASP A 13 -14.82 18.40 -23.76
C ASP A 13 -13.93 17.19 -23.44
N ALA A 14 -12.67 17.49 -23.17
CA ALA A 14 -11.75 16.59 -22.56
C ALA A 14 -12.36 16.33 -21.18
N SER A 15 -13.19 15.29 -21.14
CA SER A 15 -13.31 14.39 -20.02
C SER A 15 -11.89 14.14 -19.53
N ARG A 16 -11.42 15.04 -18.67
CA ARG A 16 -10.38 14.78 -17.69
C ARG A 16 -11.06 13.81 -16.76
N GLY A 17 -11.20 12.58 -17.26
CA GLY A 17 -11.61 11.44 -16.49
C GLY A 17 -10.81 11.56 -15.22
N SER A 18 -11.53 11.75 -14.12
CA SER A 18 -11.04 11.62 -12.78
C SER A 18 -10.16 10.36 -12.80
N ALA A 19 -8.85 10.57 -12.90
CA ALA A 19 -7.88 9.52 -12.73
C ALA A 19 -7.90 9.24 -11.24
N THR A 20 -8.99 8.60 -10.78
CA THR A 20 -9.02 7.89 -9.52
C THR A 20 -7.76 7.04 -9.56
N PRO A 21 -6.78 7.30 -8.69
CA PRO A 21 -5.53 6.56 -8.73
C PRO A 21 -5.92 5.10 -8.67
N ARG A 22 -5.53 4.33 -9.68
CA ARG A 22 -5.72 2.88 -9.73
C ARG A 22 -4.77 2.23 -8.73
N HIS A 23 -4.81 2.69 -7.48
CA HIS A 23 -4.24 2.06 -6.31
C HIS A 23 -5.04 0.77 -6.09
N SER A 24 -4.99 -0.14 -7.07
CA SER A 24 -5.08 -1.56 -6.82
C SER A 24 -4.17 -1.79 -5.63
N ARG A 25 -4.78 -2.03 -4.45
CA ARG A 25 -4.09 -2.17 -3.17
C ARG A 25 -2.79 -2.94 -3.41
N ARG A 26 -1.65 -2.31 -3.12
CA ARG A 26 -0.33 -2.88 -3.37
C ARG A 26 -0.29 -4.23 -2.66
N LEU A 27 0.55 -5.16 -3.12
CA LEU A 27 0.69 -6.44 -2.44
C LEU A 27 1.07 -6.25 -0.96
N SER A 28 1.88 -5.23 -0.64
CA SER A 28 2.17 -4.78 0.73
C SER A 28 0.91 -4.45 1.53
N ASP A 29 -0.03 -3.71 0.94
CA ASP A 29 -1.27 -3.30 1.60
C ASP A 29 -2.16 -4.52 1.87
N LYS A 30 -2.20 -5.46 0.91
CA LYS A 30 -2.94 -6.72 1.07
C LYS A 30 -2.36 -7.60 2.17
N ILE A 31 -1.03 -7.71 2.24
CA ILE A 31 -0.33 -8.45 3.29
C ILE A 31 -0.58 -7.81 4.65
N LEU A 32 -0.54 -6.47 4.74
CA LEU A 32 -0.79 -5.77 5.99
C LEU A 32 -2.23 -6.00 6.49
N ILE A 33 -3.23 -5.97 5.59
CA ILE A 33 -4.62 -6.31 5.93
C ILE A 33 -4.73 -7.76 6.44
N ALA A 34 -4.11 -8.71 5.73
CA ALA A 34 -4.12 -10.11 6.13
C ALA A 34 -3.41 -10.33 7.48
N PHE A 35 -2.32 -9.61 7.73
CA PHE A 35 -1.60 -9.62 9.00
C PHE A 35 -2.51 -9.17 10.16
N HIS A 36 -3.20 -8.03 10.01
CA HIS A 36 -4.13 -7.56 11.03
C HIS A 36 -5.25 -8.56 11.29
N HIS A 37 -5.82 -9.14 10.23
CA HIS A 37 -6.84 -10.17 10.35
C HIS A 37 -6.33 -11.43 11.09
N ALA A 38 -5.09 -11.87 10.83
CA ALA A 38 -4.48 -12.98 11.58
C ALA A 38 -4.27 -12.61 13.06
N CYS A 39 -3.85 -11.38 13.37
CA CYS A 39 -3.77 -10.90 14.74
C CYS A 39 -5.14 -10.91 15.45
N ASP A 40 -6.20 -10.48 14.77
CA ASP A 40 -7.55 -10.45 15.33
C ASP A 40 -8.09 -11.87 15.63
N GLN A 41 -7.58 -12.88 14.92
CA GLN A 41 -7.87 -14.30 15.18
C GLN A 41 -6.91 -14.95 16.19
N ALA A 42 -5.94 -14.20 16.72
CA ALA A 42 -4.83 -14.72 17.53
C ALA A 42 -4.04 -15.85 16.83
N ASP A 43 -4.00 -15.86 15.49
CA ASP A 43 -3.18 -16.79 14.71
C ASP A 43 -1.76 -16.25 14.58
N PHE A 44 -0.93 -16.61 15.57
CA PHE A 44 0.43 -16.12 15.72
C PHE A 44 1.36 -16.54 14.59
N GLU A 45 1.24 -17.78 14.13
CA GLU A 45 2.14 -18.36 13.14
C GLU A 45 1.91 -17.70 11.78
N VAL A 46 0.63 -17.54 11.39
CA VAL A 46 0.27 -16.85 10.15
C VAL A 46 0.66 -15.37 10.22
N ALA A 47 0.38 -14.68 11.33
CA ALA A 47 0.74 -13.28 11.49
C ALA A 47 2.27 -13.06 11.38
N GLU A 48 3.08 -13.92 12.02
CA GLU A 48 4.54 -13.83 11.93
C GLU A 48 5.05 -14.05 10.50
N GLN A 49 4.52 -15.05 9.78
CA GLN A 49 4.93 -15.31 8.41
C GLN A 49 4.58 -14.14 7.48
N LEU A 50 3.39 -13.57 7.61
CA LEU A 50 2.96 -12.40 6.83
C LEU A 50 3.84 -11.18 7.12
N LEU A 51 4.20 -10.95 8.37
CA LEU A 51 5.08 -9.83 8.75
C LEU A 51 6.49 -9.99 8.17
N ARG A 52 7.07 -11.19 8.21
CA ARG A 52 8.38 -11.48 7.57
C ARG A 52 8.35 -11.23 6.06
N ILE A 53 7.25 -11.61 5.38
CA ILE A 53 7.10 -11.35 3.94
C ILE A 53 7.02 -9.84 3.69
N LEU A 54 6.26 -9.09 4.49
CA LEU A 54 6.16 -7.64 4.37
C LEU A 54 7.52 -6.97 4.59
N GLU A 55 8.23 -7.32 5.66
CA GLU A 55 9.58 -6.84 5.95
C GLU A 55 10.51 -7.10 4.77
N MET A 56 10.54 -8.33 4.26
CA MET A 56 11.33 -8.72 3.10
C MET A 56 11.01 -7.85 1.87
N MET A 57 9.74 -7.55 1.62
CA MET A 57 9.34 -6.69 0.50
C MET A 57 9.79 -5.24 0.66
N LEU A 58 9.75 -4.70 1.88
CA LEU A 58 10.04 -3.29 2.16
C LEU A 58 11.54 -2.99 2.36
N THR A 59 12.32 -4.00 2.75
CA THR A 59 13.76 -3.87 3.04
C THR A 59 14.65 -4.31 1.87
N ARG A 60 14.10 -5.09 0.91
CA ARG A 60 14.80 -5.38 -0.36
C ARG A 60 15.14 -4.06 -1.06
N ARG A 61 16.40 -3.93 -1.49
CA ARG A 61 16.98 -2.70 -2.08
C ARG A 61 16.03 -2.11 -3.15
N PRO A 62 15.49 -0.89 -2.96
CA PRO A 62 14.62 -0.27 -3.94
C PRO A 62 15.42 0.06 -5.22
N VAL A 63 14.89 -0.30 -6.38
CA VAL A 63 15.48 0.03 -7.71
C VAL A 63 15.33 1.53 -8.01
N SER A 64 14.48 2.24 -7.26
CA SER A 64 14.20 3.68 -7.40
C SER A 64 13.97 4.32 -6.03
N PRO A 65 14.30 5.60 -5.80
CA PRO A 65 14.01 6.30 -4.55
C PRO A 65 12.50 6.29 -4.26
N ASP A 66 12.09 5.47 -3.29
CA ASP A 66 10.68 5.37 -2.87
C ASP A 66 10.34 6.51 -1.90
N THR A 67 9.58 7.49 -2.38
CA THR A 67 9.03 8.61 -1.59
C THR A 67 8.17 8.11 -0.40
N ASN A 68 7.69 6.87 -0.44
CA ASN A 68 6.90 6.27 0.64
C ASN A 68 7.75 5.50 1.66
N ARG A 69 9.08 5.38 1.48
CA ARG A 69 9.92 4.53 2.32
C ARG A 69 9.75 4.81 3.80
N ARG A 70 9.70 6.08 4.21
CA ARG A 70 9.51 6.47 5.61
C ARG A 70 8.18 5.93 6.16
N ARG A 71 7.06 6.20 5.47
CA ARG A 71 5.73 5.71 5.84
C ARG A 71 5.66 4.18 5.88
N ASN A 72 6.33 3.51 4.94
CA ASN A 72 6.39 2.06 4.89
C ASN A 72 7.14 1.49 6.10
N MET A 73 8.24 2.13 6.51
CA MET A 73 8.99 1.75 7.72
C MET A 73 8.17 2.01 9.00
N GLU A 74 7.49 3.15 9.10
CA GLU A 74 6.58 3.44 10.22
C GLU A 74 5.46 2.39 10.32
N SER A 75 4.88 2.00 9.19
CA SER A 75 3.86 0.94 9.14
C SER A 75 4.42 -0.43 9.55
N LEU A 76 5.66 -0.73 9.17
CA LEU A 76 6.34 -1.97 9.53
C LEU A 76 6.64 -2.03 11.04
N VAL A 77 7.09 -0.93 11.63
CA VAL A 77 7.33 -0.82 13.08
C VAL A 77 6.03 -1.05 13.86
N ALA A 78 4.94 -0.36 13.48
CA ALA A 78 3.64 -0.54 14.12
C ALA A 78 3.12 -2.00 14.01
N ALA A 79 3.41 -2.68 12.91
CA ALA A 79 3.07 -4.10 12.76
C ALA A 79 3.90 -5.00 13.68
N HIS A 80 5.19 -4.72 13.86
CA HIS A 80 6.03 -5.42 14.85
C HIS A 80 5.53 -5.23 16.28
N GLU A 81 5.18 -4.00 16.66
CA GLU A 81 4.61 -3.69 17.97
C GLU A 81 3.31 -4.45 18.20
N ARG A 82 2.41 -4.48 17.21
CA ARG A 82 1.17 -5.26 17.31
C ARG A 82 1.43 -6.75 17.54
N LEU A 83 2.37 -7.35 16.81
CA LEU A 83 2.71 -8.76 16.98
C LEU A 83 3.34 -9.01 18.37
N TRP A 84 4.14 -8.06 18.87
CA TRP A 84 4.72 -8.14 20.20
C TRP A 84 3.65 -8.17 21.29
N HIS A 85 2.70 -7.23 21.26
CA HIS A 85 1.60 -7.18 22.24
C HIS A 85 0.73 -8.44 22.18
N LEU A 86 0.47 -8.96 20.98
CA LEU A 86 -0.28 -10.20 20.83
C LEU A 86 0.42 -11.36 21.55
N ARG A 87 1.77 -11.44 21.48
CA ARG A 87 2.57 -12.49 22.15
C ARG A 87 2.74 -12.29 23.65
N HIS A 88 2.58 -11.05 24.13
CA HIS A 88 2.79 -10.67 25.52
C HIS A 88 1.57 -9.88 26.06
N PRO A 89 0.41 -10.54 26.20
CA PRO A 89 -0.81 -9.87 26.64
C PRO A 89 -0.68 -9.27 28.06
N ASP A 90 0.23 -9.80 28.88
CA ASP A 90 0.44 -9.37 30.28
C ASP A 90 1.48 -8.24 30.45
N THR A 91 2.15 -7.80 29.38
CA THR A 91 3.02 -6.62 29.49
C THR A 91 2.18 -5.34 29.44
N PRO A 92 2.09 -4.57 30.54
CA PRO A 92 1.37 -3.30 30.52
C PRO A 92 2.03 -2.34 29.52
N ASP A 93 1.21 -1.72 28.69
CA ASP A 93 1.63 -0.64 27.79
C ASP A 93 2.21 0.50 28.63
N ARG A 94 3.46 0.88 28.39
CA ARG A 94 4.26 1.71 29.31
C ARG A 94 4.44 3.13 28.81
#